data_AF-A0AA86U1C4-F1
#
_entry.id   AF-A0AA86U1C4-F1
#
_cell.length_a   1.000
_cell.length_b   1.000
_cell.length_c   1.000
_cell.angle_alpha   90.00
_cell.angle_beta   90.00
_cell.angle_gamma   90.00
#
_symmetry.space_group_name_H-M   'P 1'
#
loop_
_entity.id
_entity.type
_entity.pdbx_description
1 polymer ?
#
loop_
_entity_poly.entity_id
_entity_poly.type
_entity_poly.pdbx_seq_one_letter_code
_entity_poly.pdbx_strand_id
1 'polypeptide(L)' 'MPRFKGLQGFLKGKGIDCDYEYGNFGDFEVHYKGQLIYSKQETGTYPSPPQVLEAIEKLGK' A
#
# COMPACT_ATOMS: atom_id res chain seq x y z
N MET A 1 9.19 -2.88 -11.37
CA MET A 1 10.10 -2.49 -10.27
C MET A 1 10.08 -3.54 -9.15
N PRO A 2 11.24 -4.01 -8.67
CA PRO A 2 11.34 -5.15 -7.74
C PRO A 2 10.80 -4.91 -6.32
N ARG A 3 10.69 -3.65 -5.87
CA ARG A 3 10.26 -3.30 -4.50
C ARG A 3 8.78 -3.64 -4.20
N PHE A 4 7.92 -3.60 -5.22
CA PHE A 4 6.49 -3.88 -5.08
C PHE A 4 6.15 -5.37 -5.00
N LYS A 5 6.94 -6.21 -5.67
CA LYS A 5 6.74 -7.67 -5.59
C LYS A 5 6.87 -8.17 -4.15
N GLY A 6 7.74 -7.56 -3.35
CA GLY A 6 7.90 -7.86 -1.93
C GLY A 6 6.67 -7.45 -1.10
N LEU A 7 6.18 -6.22 -1.30
CA LEU A 7 5.00 -5.70 -0.60
C LEU A 7 3.73 -6.51 -0.94
N GLN A 8 3.45 -6.67 -2.23
CA GLN A 8 2.29 -7.40 -2.71
C GLN A 8 2.34 -8.87 -2.30
N GLY A 9 3.51 -9.51 -2.37
CA GLY A 9 3.71 -10.88 -1.91
C GLY A 9 3.49 -11.03 -0.40
N PHE A 10 3.96 -10.07 0.40
CA PHE A 10 3.77 -10.06 1.85
C PHE A 10 2.29 -9.94 2.24
N LEU A 11 1.56 -8.99 1.65
CA LEU A 11 0.14 -8.77 1.93
C LEU A 11 -0.71 -9.94 1.43
N LYS A 12 -0.44 -10.43 0.22
CA LYS A 12 -1.12 -11.61 -0.33
C LYS A 12 -0.89 -12.86 0.52
N GLY A 13 0.32 -13.03 1.08
CA GLY A 13 0.62 -14.11 2.03
C GLY A 13 -0.18 -14.04 3.34
N LYS A 14 -0.69 -12.85 3.70
CA LYS A 14 -1.61 -12.64 4.83
C LYS A 14 -3.09 -12.70 4.43
N GLY A 15 -3.41 -12.97 3.16
CA GLY A 15 -4.79 -12.95 2.65
C GLY A 15 -5.35 -11.54 2.46
N ILE A 16 -4.48 -10.53 2.40
CA ILE A 16 -4.84 -9.13 2.20
C ILE A 16 -4.67 -8.79 0.72
N ASP A 17 -5.74 -8.31 0.11
CA ASP A 17 -5.76 -7.84 -1.27
C ASP A 17 -5.84 -6.31 -1.30
N CYS A 18 -4.87 -5.68 -1.97
CA CYS A 18 -4.76 -4.23 -2.09
C CYS A 18 -4.58 -3.84 -3.55
N ASP A 19 -5.19 -2.72 -3.92
CA ASP A 19 -4.98 -2.02 -5.17
C ASP A 19 -3.83 -1.03 -5.03
N TYR A 20 -3.08 -0.85 -6.11
CA TYR A 20 -1.91 0.03 -6.15
C TYR A 20 -1.99 0.92 -7.39
N GLU A 21 -2.09 2.22 -7.18
CA GLU A 21 -2.14 3.21 -8.24
C GLU A 21 -0.81 3.96 -8.34
N TYR A 22 -0.40 4.24 -9.58
CA TYR A 22 0.81 4.98 -9.89
C TYR A 22 0.44 6.24 -10.67
N GLY A 23 0.77 7.40 -10.12
CA GLY A 23 0.62 8.67 -10.83
C GLY A 23 1.78 8.96 -11.76
N ASN A 24 1.57 9.95 -12.64
CA ASN A 24 2.54 10.34 -13.68
C ASN A 24 3.87 10.91 -13.12
N PHE A 25 3.91 11.41 -11.88
CA PHE A 25 5.10 12.03 -11.29
C PHE A 25 5.81 11.14 -10.25
N GLY A 26 5.56 9.83 -10.31
CA GLY A 26 6.06 8.89 -9.31
C GLY A 26 5.26 8.92 -8.02
N ASP A 27 4.03 9.44 -8.08
CA ASP A 27 3.02 9.23 -7.04
C ASP A 27 2.72 7.75 -6.92
N PHE A 28 2.46 7.34 -5.68
CA PHE A 28 2.16 5.96 -5.36
C PHE A 28 1.10 5.93 -4.29
N GLU A 29 0.00 5.27 -4.61
CA GLU A 29 -1.16 5.19 -3.76
C GLU A 29 -1.52 3.73 -3.52
N VAL A 30 -1.86 3.43 -2.28
CA VAL A 30 -2.31 2.10 -1.87
C VAL A 30 -3.76 2.21 -1.45
N HIS A 31 -4.59 1.37 -2.05
CA HIS A 31 -6.00 1.28 -1.78
C HIS A 31 -6.31 -0.10 -1.20
N TYR A 32 -7.11 -0.14 -0.15
CA TYR A 32 -7.61 -1.36 0.45
C TYR A 32 -9.14 -1.31 0.47
N LYS A 33 -9.79 -2.27 -0.19
CA LYS A 33 -11.26 -2.30 -0.36
C LYS A 33 -11.82 -0.99 -0.94
N GLY A 34 -11.11 -0.39 -1.89
CA GLY A 34 -11.50 0.89 -2.52
C GLY A 34 -11.21 2.14 -1.68
N GLN A 35 -10.63 2.02 -0.49
CA GLN A 35 -10.27 3.15 0.36
C GLN A 35 -8.77 3.43 0.31
N LEU A 36 -8.38 4.69 0.11
CA LEU A 36 -6.98 5.11 0.15
C LEU A 36 -6.44 4.94 1.57
N ILE A 37 -5.39 4.14 1.71
CA ILE A 37 -4.74 3.84 3.01
C ILE A 37 -3.35 4.42 3.13
N TYR A 38 -2.73 4.75 1.99
CA TYR A 38 -1.41 5.35 1.95
C TYR A 38 -1.23 6.14 0.65
N SER A 39 -0.74 7.37 0.75
CA SER A 39 -0.27 8.15 -0.40
C SER A 39 1.18 8.57 -0.19
N LYS A 40 2.02 8.26 -1.19
CA LYS A 40 3.39 8.76 -1.29
C LYS A 40 3.42 10.27 -1.49
N GLN A 41 2.40 10.85 -2.12
CA GLN A 41 2.32 12.29 -2.32
C GLN A 41 2.23 13.02 -0.98
N GLU A 42 1.51 12.44 -0.01
CA GLU A 42 1.37 12.97 1.34
C GLU A 42 2.58 12.67 2.24
N THR A 43 3.12 11.46 2.15
CA THR A 43 4.19 10.98 3.05
C THR A 43 5.61 11.28 2.53
N GLY A 44 5.76 11.58 1.24
CA GLY A 44 7.03 11.80 0.56
C GLY A 44 7.90 10.55 0.37
N THR A 45 7.46 9.37 0.84
CA THR A 45 8.24 8.13 0.81
C THR A 45 7.44 6.96 0.24
N TYR A 46 8.13 5.88 -0.14
CA TYR A 46 7.42 4.64 -0.49
C TYR A 46 7.06 3.89 0.80
N PRO A 47 5.87 3.28 0.86
CA PRO A 47 5.46 2.58 2.07
C PRO A 47 6.28 1.31 2.27
N SER A 48 6.47 0.96 3.53
CA SER A 48 7.02 -0.33 3.93
C SER A 48 5.90 -1.35 4.20
N PRO A 49 6.13 -2.66 4.02
CA PRO A 49 5.13 -3.69 4.34
C PRO A 49 4.46 -3.57 5.72
N PRO A 50 5.18 -3.31 6.83
CA PRO A 50 4.54 -3.12 8.13
C PRO A 50 3.65 -1.87 8.19
N GLN A 51 4.03 -0.76 7.57
CA GLN A 51 3.20 0.46 7.55
C GLN A 51 1.87 0.24 6.84
N VAL A 52 1.88 -0.45 5.70
CA VAL A 52 0.64 -0.76 4.97
C VAL A 52 -0.24 -1.69 5.80
N LEU A 53 0.36 -2.67 6.48
CA LEU A 53 -0.37 -3.57 7.37
C LEU A 53 -1.04 -2.79 8.51
N GLU A 54 -0.31 -1.93 9.21
CA GLU A 54 -0.86 -1.12 10.31
C GLU A 54 -1.99 -0.19 9.85
N ALA A 55 -1.88 0.39 8.65
CA ALA A 55 -2.93 1.22 8.07
C ALA A 55 -4.21 0.40 7.81
N ILE A 56 -4.06 -0.82 7.30
CA ILE A 56 -5.18 -1.76 7.06
C ILE A 56 -5.82 -2.21 8.37
N GLU A 57 -5.02 -2.55 9.38
CA GLU A 57 -5.51 -2.95 10.71
C GLU A 57 -6.28 -1.82 11.40
N LYS A 58 -5.88 -0.55 11.20
CA LYS A 58 -6.63 0.61 11.70
C LYS A 58 -7.98 0.80 11.00
N LEU A 59 -8.11 0.38 9.75
CA LEU A 59 -9.35 0.48 8.96
C LEU A 59 -10.32 -0.67 9.20
N GLY A 60 -9.82 -1.82 9.65
CA GLY A 60 -10.63 -3.00 9.98
C GLY A 60 -11.28 -2.98 11.37
N LYS A 61 -11.10 -1.89 12.13
CA LYS A 61 -11.70 -1.68 13.46
C LYS A 61 -12.99 -0.87 13.35
#